data_AF-A0A2V5VGX1-F1
#
_entry.id   AF-A0A2V5VGX1-F1
#
_cell.length_a   1.000
_cell.length_b   1.000
_cell.length_c   1.000
_cell.angle_alpha   90.00
_cell.angle_beta   90.00
_cell.angle_gamma   90.00
#
_symmetry.space_group_name_H-M   'P 1'
#
loop_
_entity.id
_entity.type
_entity.pdbx_description
1 polymer ?
#
loop_
_entity_poly.entity_id
_entity_poly.type
_entity_poly.pdbx_seq_one_letter_code
_entity_poly.pdbx_strand_id
1 'polypeptide(L)'
;MASFNKIILMGNLTRDPELRYTPKGTAVAKLGLAVNRTWKTETGETKEDVLFIDIEAFSRQAETIGQYLKKGSPILVEGRLRMDTWDDKQTNQKRTKI
;
A
#
# COMPACT_ATOMS: atom_id res chain seq x y z
N MET A 1 -15.57 23.41 -3.39
CA MET A 1 -16.13 22.18 -2.80
C MET A 1 -15.05 21.51 -1.96
N ALA A 2 -15.39 21.07 -0.75
CA ALA A 2 -14.44 20.35 0.12
C ALA A 2 -14.56 18.85 -0.13
N SER A 3 -13.42 18.17 -0.28
CA SER A 3 -13.33 16.72 -0.46
C SER A 3 -12.45 16.13 0.64
N PHE A 4 -12.86 15.01 1.22
CA PHE A 4 -12.10 14.31 2.26
C PHE A 4 -11.76 12.89 1.81
N ASN A 5 -10.48 12.54 1.85
CA ASN A 5 -9.99 11.19 1.57
C ASN A 5 -8.90 10.90 2.60
N LYS A 6 -9.20 9.99 3.53
CA LYS A 6 -8.28 9.50 4.55
C LYS A 6 -8.47 8.00 4.70
N ILE A 7 -7.36 7.27 4.76
CA ILE A 7 -7.33 5.85 5.07
C ILE A 7 -6.29 5.60 6.17
N ILE A 8 -6.61 4.67 7.07
CA ILE A 8 -5.70 4.20 8.11
C ILE A 8 -5.64 2.68 8.01
N LEU A 9 -4.44 2.14 7.85
CA LEU A 9 -4.19 0.70 7.68
C LEU A 9 -3.10 0.25 8.64
N MET A 10 -3.27 -0.93 9.23
CA MET A 10 -2.23 -1.57 10.03
C MET A 10 -2.00 -2.97 9.50
N GLY A 11 -0.74 -3.32 9.28
CA GLY A 11 -0.39 -4.61 8.71
C GLY A 11 1.11 -4.84 8.70
N ASN A 12 1.52 -5.85 7.95
CA ASN A 12 2.92 -6.24 7.82
C ASN A 12 3.42 -6.04 6.38
N LEU A 13 4.69 -5.64 6.24
CA LEU A 13 5.33 -5.53 4.94
C LEU A 13 5.47 -6.91 4.27
N THR A 14 5.02 -7.04 3.03
CA THR A 14 5.10 -8.30 2.27
C THR A 14 6.46 -8.52 1.60
N ARG A 15 7.21 -7.43 1.41
CA ARG A 15 8.55 -7.39 0.82
C ARG A 15 9.36 -6.25 1.43
N ASP A 16 10.67 -6.26 1.20
CA ASP A 16 11.53 -5.14 1.62
C ASP A 16 11.14 -3.84 0.90
N PRO A 17 11.19 -2.68 1.58
CA PRO A 17 10.92 -1.39 0.96
C PRO A 17 11.82 -1.10 -0.25
N GLU A 18 11.22 -0.72 -1.37
CA GLU A 18 11.97 -0.23 -2.53
C GLU A 18 12.10 1.29 -2.46
N LEU A 19 13.26 1.78 -2.02
CA LEU A 19 13.58 3.21 -2.03
C LEU A 19 14.14 3.63 -3.41
N ARG A 20 13.53 4.64 -4.01
CA ARG A 20 13.93 5.23 -5.30
C ARG A 20 13.94 6.74 -5.21
N TYR A 21 14.77 7.39 -6.02
CA TYR A 21 14.79 8.85 -6.15
C TYR A 21 14.20 9.24 -7.50
N THR A 22 13.30 10.22 -7.50
CA THR A 22 12.79 10.82 -8.73
C THR A 22 13.88 11.64 -9.42
N PRO A 23 13.74 11.98 -10.72
CA PRO A 23 14.70 12.87 -11.41
C PRO A 23 14.86 14.25 -10.74
N LYS A 24 13.88 14.66 -9.93
CA LYS A 24 13.91 15.91 -9.15
C LYS A 24 14.59 15.76 -7.78
N GLY A 25 15.13 14.58 -7.46
CA GLY A 25 15.79 14.29 -6.18
C GLY A 25 14.84 13.92 -5.03
N THR A 26 13.53 13.88 -5.24
CA THR A 26 12.58 13.47 -4.18
C THR A 26 12.62 11.96 -3.96
N ALA A 27 12.84 11.53 -2.72
CA ALA A 27 12.77 10.13 -2.30
C ALA A 27 11.33 9.58 -2.35
N VAL A 28 11.19 8.35 -2.82
CA VAL A 28 9.92 7.60 -2.91
C VAL A 28 10.17 6.16 -2.46
N ALA A 29 9.41 5.68 -1.48
CA ALA A 29 9.49 4.29 -1.03
C ALA A 29 8.21 3.56 -1.43
N LYS A 30 8.37 2.45 -2.16
CA LYS A 30 7.26 1.56 -2.52
C LYS A 30 7.23 0.36 -1.58
N LEU A 31 6.05 0.09 -1.04
CA LEU A 31 5.80 -0.94 -0.04
C LEU A 31 4.65 -1.81 -0.49
N GLY A 32 4.69 -3.09 -0.16
CA GLY A 32 3.49 -3.94 -0.16
C GLY A 32 3.07 -4.17 1.28
N LEU A 33 1.80 -3.93 1.61
CA LEU A 33 1.22 -4.15 2.93
C LEU A 33 0.18 -5.28 2.85
N ALA A 34 0.26 -6.23 3.76
CA ALA A 34 -0.79 -7.21 4.00
C ALA A 34 -1.57 -6.83 5.26
N VAL A 35 -2.89 -6.69 5.12
CA VAL A 35 -3.84 -6.40 6.20
C VAL A 35 -4.77 -7.60 6.34
N ASN A 36 -4.71 -8.28 7.48
CA ASN A 36 -5.49 -9.48 7.72
C ASN A 36 -6.82 -9.11 8.38
N ARG A 37 -7.88 -9.78 7.97
CA ARG A 37 -9.21 -9.69 8.57
C ARG A 37 -9.73 -11.08 8.89
N THR A 38 -10.05 -11.32 10.16
CA THR A 38 -10.67 -12.57 10.62
C THR A 38 -12.07 -12.28 11.13
N TRP A 39 -13.06 -13.05 10.71
CA TRP A 39 -14.45 -12.93 11.20
C TRP A 39 -15.14 -14.30 11.25
N LYS A 40 -16.19 -14.40 12.07
CA LYS A 40 -17.03 -15.60 12.13
C LYS A 40 -18.23 -15.45 11.19
N THR A 41 -18.54 -16.51 10.45
CA THR A 41 -19.75 -16.60 9.62
C THR A 41 -20.96 -16.96 10.47
N GLU A 42 -22.15 -16.80 9.90
CA GLU A 42 -23.42 -17.21 10.54
C GLU A 42 -23.47 -18.72 10.82
N THR A 43 -22.73 -19.52 10.05
CA THR A 43 -22.58 -20.97 10.25
C THR A 43 -21.61 -21.35 11.37
N GLY A 44 -20.97 -20.37 12.01
CA GLY A 44 -20.00 -20.58 13.09
C GLY A 44 -18.57 -20.84 12.63
N GLU A 45 -18.31 -20.86 11.32
CA GLU A 45 -16.96 -21.03 10.76
C GLU A 45 -16.14 -19.73 10.90
N THR A 46 -14.85 -19.86 11.17
CA THR A 46 -13.92 -18.72 11.17
C THR A 46 -13.34 -18.57 9.76
N LYS A 47 -13.57 -17.41 9.15
CA LYS A 47 -12.99 -17.05 7.84
C LYS A 47 -11.89 -16.01 8.02
N GLU A 48 -10.88 -16.12 7.17
CA GLU A 48 -9.76 -15.20 7.08
C GLU A 48 -9.66 -14.65 5.66
N ASP A 49 -9.42 -13.35 5.55
CA ASP A 49 -9.13 -12.65 4.30
C ASP A 49 -7.91 -11.77 4.47
N VAL A 50 -7.10 -11.67 3.42
CA VAL A 50 -5.87 -10.87 3.42
C VAL A 50 -5.93 -9.87 2.29
N LEU A 51 -5.96 -8.60 2.66
CA LEU A 51 -5.93 -7.48 1.74
C LEU A 51 -4.48 -7.09 1.48
N PHE A 52 -4.08 -7.17 0.21
CA PHE A 52 -2.77 -6.71 -0.26
C PHE A 52 -2.92 -5.32 -0.90
N ILE A 53 -2.21 -4.33 -0.35
CA ILE A 53 -2.22 -2.95 -0.83
C ILE A 53 -0.80 -2.48 -1.09
N ASP A 54 -0.59 -1.77 -2.20
CA ASP A 54 0.65 -1.07 -2.45
C ASP A 54 0.60 0.34 -1.86
N ILE A 55 1.70 0.76 -1.23
CA ILE A 55 1.82 2.05 -0.55
C ILE A 55 3.03 2.78 -1.10
N GLU A 56 2.84 4.07 -1.40
CA GLU A 56 3.90 4.99 -1.80
C GLU A 56 4.10 6.06 -0.73
N ALA A 57 5.25 6.01 -0.05
CA ALA A 57 5.68 7.06 0.87
C ALA A 57 6.66 8.00 0.16
N PHE A 58 6.67 9.28 0.54
CA PHE A 58 7.45 10.33 -0.11
C PHE A 58 8.40 11.04 0.85
N SER A 59 9.47 11.62 0.30
CA SER A 59 10.42 12.49 1.00
C SER A 59 11.01 11.80 2.25
N ARG A 60 11.09 12.50 3.39
CA ARG A 60 11.66 11.99 4.64
C ARG A 60 11.03 10.67 5.13
N GLN A 61 9.73 10.48 4.93
CA GLN A 61 9.07 9.22 5.30
C GLN A 61 9.60 8.05 4.46
N ALA A 62 9.83 8.27 3.16
CA ALA A 62 10.40 7.27 2.28
C ALA A 62 11.80 6.82 2.75
N GLU A 63 12.66 7.79 3.09
CA GLU A 63 14.01 7.51 3.60
C GLU A 63 13.97 6.75 4.92
N THR A 64 13.09 7.16 5.84
CA THR A 64 12.94 6.50 7.14
C THR A 64 12.48 5.05 6.97
N ILE A 65 11.49 4.83 6.10
CA ILE A 65 10.98 3.50 5.81
C ILE A 65 12.05 2.62 5.14
N GLY A 66 12.77 3.16 4.15
CA GLY A 66 13.84 2.43 3.45
C GLY A 66 15.04 2.11 4.35
N GLN A 67 15.31 2.92 5.36
CA GLN A 67 16.43 2.71 6.28
C GLN A 67 16.11 1.69 7.39
N TYR A 68 14.89 1.70 7.92
CA TYR A 68 14.57 0.97 9.15
C TYR A 68 13.61 -0.21 8.97
N LEU A 69 12.79 -0.22 7.92
CA LEU A 69 11.82 -1.29 7.72
C LEU A 69 12.34 -2.35 6.74
N LYS A 70 11.93 -3.59 6.99
CA LYS A 70 12.21 -4.78 6.18
C LYS A 70 10.96 -5.63 6.03
N LYS A 71 11.00 -6.64 5.17
CA LYS A 71 9.94 -7.64 5.01
C LYS A 71 9.50 -8.17 6.39
N GLY A 72 8.19 -8.23 6.60
CA GLY A 72 7.57 -8.68 7.84
C GLY A 72 7.44 -7.60 8.92
N SER A 73 7.99 -6.39 8.72
CA SER A 73 7.86 -5.33 9.72
C SER A 73 6.40 -4.87 9.85
N PRO A 74 5.86 -4.76 11.07
CA PRO A 74 4.55 -4.17 11.29
C PRO A 74 4.62 -2.65 11.10
N ILE A 75 3.61 -2.09 10.44
CA ILE A 75 3.50 -0.65 10.21
C ILE A 75 2.04 -0.21 10.26
N LEU A 76 1.81 0.96 10.87
CA LEU A 76 0.57 1.72 10.76
C LEU A 76 0.76 2.82 9.72
N VAL A 77 -0.11 2.88 8.73
CA VAL A 77 -0.07 3.87 7.65
C VAL A 77 -1.33 4.70 7.70
N GLU A 78 -1.16 6.02 7.74
CA GLU A 78 -2.20 6.99 7.48
C GLU A 78 -1.91 7.69 6.15
N GLY A 79 -2.90 7.78 5.28
CA GLY A 79 -2.73 8.42 3.98
C GLY A 79 -4.05 8.65 3.26
N ARG A 80 -3.98 8.63 1.94
CA ARG A 80 -5.14 8.76 1.05
C ARG A 80 -5.15 7.59 0.07
N LEU A 81 -6.34 7.12 -0.27
CA LEU A 81 -6.50 6.12 -1.31
C LEU A 81 -6.38 6.78 -2.68
N ARG A 82 -5.56 6.20 -3.56
CA ARG A 82 -5.43 6.63 -4.95
C ARG A 82 -5.66 5.43 -5.85
N MET A 83 -6.53 5.59 -6.83
CA MET A 83 -6.75 4.60 -7.87
C MET A 83 -6.04 5.07 -9.13
N ASP A 84 -5.02 4.33 -9.56
CA ASP A 84 -4.32 4.59 -10.80
C ASP A 84 -4.92 3.76 -11.93
N THR A 85 -5.33 4.46 -13.00
CA THR A 85 -5.84 3.85 -14.23
C THR A 85 -4.82 4.06 -15.33
N TRP A 86 -4.42 2.98 -16.02
CA TRP A 86 -3.54 3.07 -17.17
C TRP A 86 -4.02 2.15 -18.29
N ASP A 87 -3.75 2.56 -19.53
CA ASP A 87 -4.04 1.76 -20.72
C ASP A 87 -2.93 0.74 -20.94
N ASP A 88 -3.32 -0.54 -21.03
CA ASP A 88 -2.39 -1.62 -21.34
C ASP A 88 -1.96 -1.52 -22.81
N LYS A 89 -0.65 -1.32 -23.03
CA LYS A 89 -0.09 -1.12 -24.37
C LYS A 89 -0.25 -2.34 -25.31
N GLN A 90 -0.51 -3.53 -24.77
CA GLN A 90 -0.68 -4.74 -25.58
C GLN A 90 -2.14 -5.03 -25.94
N THR A 91 -3.07 -4.73 -25.02
CA THR A 91 -4.49 -5.12 -25.18
C THR A 91 -5.42 -3.93 -25.41
N ASN A 92 -4.89 -2.69 -25.30
CA ASN A 92 -5.64 -1.45 -25.38
C ASN A 92 -6.81 -1.38 -24.37
N GLN A 93 -6.73 -2.15 -23.27
CA GLN A 93 -7.73 -2.19 -22.20
C GLN A 93 -7.29 -1.32 -21.02
N LYS A 94 -8.26 -0.63 -20.41
CA LYS A 94 -8.05 0.14 -19.18
C LYS A 94 -7.86 -0.81 -18.00
N ARG A 95 -6.69 -0.79 -17.39
CA ARG A 95 -6.43 -1.46 -16.10
C ARG A 95 -6.50 -0.46 -14.96
N THR A 96 -6.90 -0.97 -13.80
CA THR A 96 -7.03 -0.20 -12.57
C THR A 96 -6.18 -0.87 -11.49
N LYS A 97 -5.49 -0.06 -10.68
CA LYS A 97 -4.83 -0.51 -9.46
C LYS A 97 -5.12 0.46 -8.33
N ILE A 98 -5.26 -0.12 -7.15
CA ILE A 98 -5.39 0.57 -5.87
C ILE A 98 -4.04 0.47 -5.17
#